data_AF-A0A6B3EJJ7-F1
#
_entry.id   AF-A0A6B3EJJ7-F1
#
_cell.length_a   1.000
_cell.length_b   1.000
_cell.length_c   1.000
_cell.angle_alpha   90.00
_cell.angle_beta   90.00
_cell.angle_gamma   90.00
#
_symmetry.space_group_name_H-M   'P 1'
#
loop_
_entity.id
_entity.type
_entity.pdbx_description
1 polymer ?
#
loop_
_entity_poly.entity_id
_entity_poly.type
_entity_poly.pdbx_seq_one_letter_code
_entity_poly.pdbx_strand_id
1 'polypeptide(L)'
;MRRSARRRRTVSAYREGDRTIVLIPARMSAAEERRWVTKMLDRLAAQESRRRPGDTELTERAAHLSRQYLDGRARPDTVRWVTNQNTRWGSCTPAEGSIRLS
;
A
#
# COMPACT_ATOMS: atom_id res chain seq x y z
N MET A 1 18.63 -0.03 -12.64
CA MET A 1 17.85 -0.24 -13.89
C MET A 1 18.49 -1.36 -14.69
N ARG A 2 17.71 -2.20 -15.40
CA ARG A 2 18.22 -3.26 -16.28
C ARG A 2 17.71 -3.08 -17.72
N ARG A 3 18.61 -3.14 -18.70
CA ARG A 3 18.26 -3.15 -20.13
C ARG A 3 18.08 -4.59 -20.60
N SER A 4 17.04 -4.83 -21.41
CA SER A 4 16.75 -6.14 -21.99
C SER A 4 16.79 -6.07 -23.51
N ALA A 5 17.64 -6.89 -24.13
CA ALA A 5 17.70 -7.04 -25.58
C ALA A 5 16.47 -7.77 -26.17
N ARG A 6 15.78 -8.59 -25.36
CA ARG A 6 14.59 -9.34 -25.78
C ARG A 6 13.32 -8.48 -25.82
N ARG A 7 13.22 -7.46 -24.97
CA ARG A 7 12.03 -6.60 -24.88
C ARG A 7 12.03 -5.57 -26.01
N ARG A 8 10.87 -5.38 -26.63
CA ARG A 8 10.70 -4.45 -27.77
C ARG A 8 9.97 -3.17 -27.40
N ARG A 9 8.93 -3.23 -26.58
CA ARG A 9 8.06 -2.07 -26.25
C ARG A 9 7.66 -1.96 -24.78
N THR A 10 7.91 -3.00 -23.99
CA THR A 10 7.37 -3.13 -22.64
C THR A 10 8.37 -2.67 -21.58
N VAL A 11 7.87 -1.85 -20.65
CA VAL A 11 8.57 -1.45 -19.43
C VAL A 11 7.87 -2.11 -18.25
N SER A 12 8.64 -2.69 -17.33
CA SER A 12 8.11 -3.23 -16.07
C SER A 12 8.96 -2.76 -14.91
N ALA A 13 8.34 -2.52 -13.76
CA ALA A 13 9.03 -2.25 -12.52
C ALA A 13 8.53 -3.22 -11.45
N TYR A 14 9.44 -3.74 -10.64
CA TYR A 14 9.12 -4.53 -9.45
C TYR A 14 10.12 -4.23 -8.34
N ARG A 15 9.77 -4.61 -7.11
CA ARG A 15 10.66 -4.44 -5.96
C ARG A 15 11.39 -5.75 -5.66
N GLU A 16 12.69 -5.64 -5.44
CA GLU A 16 13.60 -6.71 -5.03
C GLU A 16 14.27 -6.22 -3.74
N GLY A 17 13.77 -6.67 -2.58
CA GLY A 17 14.18 -6.16 -1.27
C GLY A 17 13.84 -4.66 -1.09
N ASP A 18 14.86 -3.85 -0.83
CA ASP A 18 14.81 -2.40 -0.67
C ASP A 18 14.86 -1.64 -2.01
N ARG A 19 15.14 -2.33 -3.12
CA ARG A 19 15.41 -1.71 -4.42
C ARG A 19 14.25 -1.87 -5.39
N THR A 20 13.94 -0.78 -6.11
CA THR A 20 13.04 -0.83 -7.27
C THR A 20 13.85 -1.15 -8.53
N ILE A 21 13.54 -2.29 -9.15
CA ILE A 21 14.15 -2.72 -10.42
C ILE A 21 13.22 -2.36 -11.57
N VAL A 22 13.68 -1.44 -12.42
CA VAL A 22 13.00 -1.08 -13.69
C VAL A 22 13.70 -1.79 -14.85
N LEU A 23 12.92 -2.48 -15.68
CA LEU A 23 13.36 -3.19 -16.87
C LEU A 23 12.85 -2.52 -18.14
N ILE A 24 13.76 -2.14 -19.03
CA ILE A 24 13.46 -1.41 -20.27
C ILE A 24 14.02 -2.12 -21.52
N PRO A 25 13.45 -1.87 -22.72
CA PRO A 25 14.04 -2.29 -24.00
C PRO A 25 15.44 -1.71 -24.22
N ALA A 26 16.38 -2.52 -24.72
CA ALA A 26 17.76 -2.05 -24.98
C ALA A 26 17.83 -0.92 -26.03
N ARG A 27 16.93 -0.93 -27.01
CA ARG A 27 16.86 0.05 -28.11
C ARG A 27 16.13 1.35 -27.76
N MET A 28 15.63 1.49 -26.53
CA MET A 28 14.90 2.68 -26.11
C MET A 28 15.86 3.88 -26.00
N SER A 29 15.47 5.02 -26.55
CA SER A 29 16.25 6.26 -26.45
C SER A 29 16.26 6.81 -25.01
N ALA A 30 17.27 7.60 -24.66
CA ALA A 30 17.37 8.21 -23.34
C ALA A 30 16.19 9.17 -23.01
N ALA A 31 15.54 9.74 -24.02
CA ALA A 31 14.34 10.56 -23.83
C ALA A 31 13.11 9.71 -23.48
N GLU A 32 12.92 8.58 -24.17
CA GLU A 32 11.84 7.65 -23.87
C GLU A 32 12.02 6.98 -22.52
N GLU A 33 13.26 6.64 -22.17
CA GLU A 33 13.62 6.08 -20.87
C GLU A 33 13.21 7.00 -19.72
N ARG A 34 13.60 8.28 -19.77
CA ARG A 34 13.24 9.26 -18.73
C ARG A 34 11.73 9.36 -18.55
N ARG A 35 10.97 9.43 -19.64
CA ARG A 35 9.50 9.46 -19.62
C ARG A 35 8.90 8.22 -18.93
N TRP A 36 9.41 7.03 -19.26
CA TRP A 36 8.91 5.78 -18.68
C TRP A 36 9.33 5.58 -17.23
N VAL A 37 10.52 6.03 -16.85
CA VAL A 37 10.98 6.00 -15.45
C VAL A 37 10.06 6.84 -14.56
N THR A 38 9.78 8.09 -14.94
CA THR A 38 8.85 8.96 -14.20
C THR A 38 7.48 8.29 -14.06
N LYS A 39 6.90 7.80 -15.16
CA LYS A 39 5.60 7.12 -15.15
C LYS A 39 5.58 5.86 -14.26
N MET A 40 6.68 5.11 -14.20
CA MET A 40 6.76 3.92 -13.34
C MET A 40 6.96 4.27 -11.87
N LEU A 41 7.73 5.32 -11.56
CA LEU A 41 7.86 5.83 -10.20
C LEU A 41 6.53 6.35 -9.68
N ASP A 42 5.80 7.14 -10.48
CA ASP A 42 4.46 7.62 -10.13
C ASP A 42 3.49 6.46 -9.87
N ARG A 43 3.55 5.42 -10.72
CA ARG A 43 2.72 4.22 -10.56
C ARG A 43 3.06 3.46 -9.27
N LEU A 44 4.35 3.35 -8.93
CA LEU A 44 4.79 2.70 -7.70
C LEU A 44 4.39 3.50 -6.46
N ALA A 45 4.57 4.82 -6.48
CA ALA A 45 4.12 5.70 -5.41
C ALA A 45 2.59 5.65 -5.21
N ALA A 46 1.83 5.63 -6.31
CA ALA A 46 0.37 5.46 -6.27
C ALA A 46 -0.05 4.06 -5.78
N GLN A 47 0.79 3.04 -5.95
CA GLN A 47 0.54 1.70 -5.43
C GLN A 47 0.86 1.61 -3.94
N GLU A 48 1.90 2.30 -3.47
CA GLU A 48 2.22 2.43 -2.05
C GLU A 48 1.14 3.20 -1.30
N SER A 49 0.64 4.30 -1.86
CA SER A 49 -0.48 5.06 -1.25
C SER A 49 -1.79 4.27 -1.19
N ARG A 50 -1.95 3.28 -2.08
CA ARG A 50 -3.10 2.35 -2.08
C ARG A 50 -2.89 1.12 -1.19
N ARG A 51 -1.72 0.96 -0.56
CA ARG A 51 -1.50 -0.17 0.33
C ARG A 51 -2.45 -0.03 1.52
N ARG A 52 -3.22 -1.08 1.79
CA ARG A 52 -4.08 -1.12 2.97
C ARG A 52 -3.19 -0.96 4.21
N PRO A 53 -3.57 -0.10 5.17
CA PRO A 53 -2.83 0.05 6.43
C PRO A 53 -2.64 -1.30 7.11
N GLY A 54 -1.45 -1.56 7.64
CA GLY A 54 -1.20 -2.71 8.51
C GLY A 54 -1.82 -2.54 9.90
N ASP A 55 -1.77 -3.58 10.74
CA ASP A 55 -2.39 -3.57 12.07
C ASP A 55 -1.86 -2.46 12.99
N THR A 56 -0.57 -2.11 12.89
CA THR A 56 0.01 -0.97 13.62
C THR A 56 -0.59 0.35 13.18
N GLU A 57 -0.65 0.60 11.86
CA GLU A 57 -1.22 1.84 11.30
C GLU A 57 -2.72 1.94 11.61
N LEU A 58 -3.43 0.81 11.65
CA LEU A 58 -4.83 0.75 12.08
C LEU A 58 -4.98 1.12 13.56
N THR A 59 -4.13 0.59 14.43
CA THR A 59 -4.12 0.91 15.86
C THR A 59 -3.84 2.38 16.11
N GLU A 60 -2.84 2.95 15.44
CA GLU A 60 -2.50 4.38 15.52
C GLU A 60 -3.66 5.26 15.05
N ARG A 61 -4.29 4.88 13.93
CA ARG A 61 -5.46 5.58 13.39
C ARG A 61 -6.63 5.50 14.35
N ALA A 62 -6.91 4.35 14.93
CA ALA A 62 -7.98 4.19 15.91
C ALA A 62 -7.73 5.06 17.16
N ALA A 63 -6.49 5.11 17.65
CA ALA A 63 -6.12 5.97 18.77
C ALA A 63 -6.28 7.47 18.43
N HIS A 64 -5.90 7.87 17.22
CA HIS A 64 -6.10 9.24 16.73
C HIS A 64 -7.58 9.60 16.66
N LEU A 65 -8.41 8.75 16.04
CA LEU A 65 -9.86 8.97 15.93
C LEU A 65 -10.54 9.01 17.29
N SER A 66 -10.12 8.14 18.22
CA SER A 66 -10.63 8.15 19.58
C SER A 66 -10.33 9.46 20.29
N ARG A 67 -9.11 10.00 20.17
CA ARG A 67 -8.76 11.32 20.72
C ARG A 67 -9.56 12.45 20.07
N GLN A 68 -9.73 12.40 18.75
CA GLN A 68 -10.41 13.45 17.99
C GLN A 68 -11.91 13.52 18.26
N TYR A 69 -12.57 12.37 18.39
CA TYR A 69 -14.03 12.29 18.35
C TYR A 69 -14.66 11.69 19.60
N LEU A 70 -13.88 11.01 20.46
CA LEU A 70 -14.39 10.23 21.60
C LEU A 70 -13.66 10.56 22.91
N ASP A 71 -12.97 11.70 22.99
CA ASP A 71 -12.17 12.14 24.14
C ASP A 71 -11.12 11.11 24.61
N GLY A 72 -10.65 10.27 23.69
CA GLY A 72 -9.69 9.20 24.00
C GLY A 72 -10.26 8.06 24.84
N ARG A 73 -11.59 7.94 24.98
CA ARG A 73 -12.25 6.91 25.79
C ARG A 73 -12.27 5.53 25.12
N ALA A 74 -12.36 5.49 23.79
CA ALA A 74 -12.30 4.22 23.05
C ALA A 74 -10.83 3.79 22.89
N ARG A 75 -10.45 2.69 23.52
CA ARG A 75 -9.07 2.17 23.49
C ARG A 75 -9.10 0.68 23.12
N PRO A 76 -9.32 0.35 21.84
CA PRO A 76 -9.33 -1.04 21.41
C PRO A 76 -7.94 -1.66 21.57
N ASP A 77 -7.89 -2.92 22.01
CA ASP A 77 -6.69 -3.73 22.11
C ASP A 77 -6.22 -4.23 20.74
N THR A 78 -7.16 -4.46 19.81
CA THR A 78 -6.84 -4.92 18.45
C THR A 78 -7.69 -4.23 17.39
N VAL A 79 -7.06 -3.82 16.29
CA VAL A 79 -7.74 -3.33 15.08
C VAL A 79 -7.08 -3.99 13.88
N ARG A 80 -7.84 -4.78 13.11
CA ARG A 80 -7.29 -5.59 12.02
C ARG A 80 -8.22 -5.72 10.83
N TRP A 81 -7.62 -5.94 9.67
CA TRP A 81 -8.35 -6.43 8.49
C TRP A 81 -8.69 -7.92 8.66
N VAL A 82 -9.88 -8.32 8.24
CA VAL A 82 -10.31 -9.72 8.20
C VAL A 82 -10.95 -10.04 6.86
N THR A 83 -10.77 -11.27 6.38
CA THR A 83 -11.27 -11.70 5.05
C THR A 83 -12.62 -12.42 5.12
N ASN A 84 -13.13 -12.69 6.31
CA ASN A 84 -14.34 -13.48 6.56
C ASN A 84 -15.51 -12.64 7.13
N GLN A 85 -15.53 -11.32 6.86
CA GLN A 85 -16.59 -10.40 7.28
C GLN A 85 -17.30 -9.79 6.07
N ASN A 86 -18.08 -10.59 5.34
CA ASN A 86 -18.53 -10.23 3.99
C ASN A 86 -19.84 -9.42 3.92
N THR A 87 -20.48 -9.13 5.06
CA THR A 87 -21.80 -8.47 5.11
C THR A 87 -21.76 -7.07 5.74
N ARG A 88 -20.60 -6.64 6.27
CA ARG A 88 -20.44 -5.34 6.94
C ARG A 88 -19.00 -4.86 6.85
N TRP A 89 -18.83 -3.54 6.82
CA TRP A 89 -17.53 -2.90 6.63
C TRP A 89 -16.68 -2.96 7.91
N GLY A 90 -17.32 -3.05 9.06
CA GLY A 90 -16.67 -3.15 10.37
C GLY A 90 -17.53 -3.87 11.39
N SER A 91 -16.89 -4.45 12.41
CA SER A 91 -17.53 -4.87 13.66
C SER A 91 -16.61 -4.60 14.85
N CYS A 92 -17.18 -4.47 16.04
CA CYS A 92 -16.42 -4.42 17.28
C CYS A 92 -17.00 -5.36 18.33
N THR A 93 -16.13 -5.92 19.18
CA THR A 93 -16.50 -6.67 20.38
C THR A 93 -15.97 -5.92 21.60
N PRO A 94 -16.79 -5.07 22.27
CA PRO A 94 -16.30 -4.22 23.36
C PRO A 94 -15.67 -4.99 24.53
N ALA A 95 -16.23 -6.16 24.88
CA ALA A 95 -15.71 -7.00 25.96
C ALA A 95 -14.29 -7.55 25.68
N GLU A 96 -13.89 -7.62 24.41
CA GLU A 96 -12.57 -8.10 23.98
C GLU A 96 -11.66 -6.95 23.49
N GLY A 97 -12.17 -5.71 23.50
CA GLY A 97 -11.45 -4.56 22.93
C GLY A 97 -11.14 -4.72 21.43
N SER A 98 -11.86 -5.55 20.68
CA SER A 98 -11.48 -5.91 19.31
C SER A 98 -12.30 -5.17 18.24
N ILE A 99 -11.65 -4.73 17.17
CA ILE A 99 -12.27 -4.14 15.97
C ILE A 99 -11.80 -4.91 14.73
N ARG A 100 -12.76 -5.32 13.89
CA ARG A 100 -12.53 -6.07 12.65
C ARG A 100 -13.06 -5.28 11.45
N LEU A 101 -12.22 -5.08 10.44
CA LEU A 101 -12.53 -4.34 9.22
C LEU A 101 -12.52 -5.27 7.99
N SER A 102 -13.42 -5.06 7.02
CA SER A 102 -13.52 -5.84 5.77
C SER A 102 -12.82 -5.16 4.59
#